data_AF-A0AAV3YYM8-F1
#
_entry.id   AF-A0AAV3YYM8-F1
#
_cell.length_a   1.000
_cell.length_b   1.000
_cell.length_c   1.000
_cell.angle_alpha   90.00
_cell.angle_beta   90.00
_cell.angle_gamma   90.00
#
_symmetry.space_group_name_H-M   'P 1'
#
loop_
_entity.id
_entity.type
_entity.pdbx_description
1 polymer ?
#
loop_
_entity_poly.entity_id
_entity_poly.type
_entity_poly.pdbx_seq_one_letter_code
_entity_poly.pdbx_strand_id
1 'polypeptide(L)'
;MDFMTHAMTAKRQTKRWPMLMFYNMLDLASIASLVVFRSKFPDSQFSKSARRRFFQLEVAKGLLVPQMERRRMIKHLPRQLATTIDLVLDKDPEGDTQAQNAAQSTALRSKRK
;
A
#
# COMPACT_ATOMS: atom_id res chain seq x y z
N MET A 1 10.43 25.77 6.04
CA MET A 1 9.84 24.56 5.42
C MET A 1 10.69 23.31 5.71
N ASP A 2 11.99 23.46 5.99
CA ASP A 2 12.96 22.35 6.12
C ASP A 2 12.72 21.40 7.32
N PHE A 3 12.25 21.92 8.46
CA PHE A 3 12.03 21.11 9.66
C PHE A 3 10.90 20.09 9.47
N MET A 4 9.84 20.48 8.77
CA MET A 4 8.71 19.58 8.49
C MET A 4 9.06 18.54 7.43
N THR A 5 9.88 18.91 6.45
CA THR A 5 10.34 17.98 5.41
C THR A 5 11.22 16.87 5.98
N HIS A 6 12.03 17.14 7.02
CA HIS A 6 12.94 16.13 7.56
C HIS A 6 12.19 14.91 8.13
N ALA A 7 11.05 15.13 8.78
CA ALA A 7 10.21 14.04 9.31
C ALA A 7 9.42 13.29 8.23
N MET A 8 9.36 13.84 7.01
CA MET A 8 8.53 13.34 5.92
C MET A 8 9.34 12.93 4.69
N THR A 9 10.67 13.00 4.76
CA THR A 9 11.52 12.92 3.57
C THR A 9 11.62 11.51 3.04
N ALA A 10 11.40 11.36 1.73
CA ALA A 10 11.67 10.13 0.98
C ALA A 10 13.04 10.16 0.28
N LYS A 11 13.87 11.18 0.54
CA LYS A 11 15.18 11.34 -0.10
C LYS A 11 16.09 10.16 0.17
N ARG A 12 16.78 9.71 -0.88
CA ARG A 12 17.83 8.69 -0.81
C ARG A 12 19.11 9.22 -1.45
N GLN A 13 20.24 8.69 -1.02
CA GLN A 13 21.52 8.98 -1.67
C GLN A 13 21.47 8.55 -3.14
N THR A 14 21.69 9.50 -4.04
CA THR A 14 21.69 9.27 -5.49
C THR A 14 22.74 10.15 -6.15
N LYS A 15 23.41 9.63 -7.19
CA LYS A 15 24.35 10.40 -8.02
C LYS A 15 23.67 11.10 -9.19
N ARG A 16 22.36 10.89 -9.37
CA ARG A 16 21.58 11.44 -10.49
C ARG A 16 20.78 12.63 -10.00
N TRP A 17 21.17 13.83 -10.44
CA TRP A 17 20.52 15.09 -10.04
C TRP A 17 19.00 15.15 -10.32
N PRO A 18 18.47 14.61 -11.45
CA PRO A 18 17.02 14.61 -11.67
C PRO A 18 16.22 13.85 -10.60
N MET A 19 16.80 12.79 -10.04
CA MET A 19 16.18 12.03 -8.95
C MET A 19 16.09 12.83 -7.65
N LEU A 20 17.07 13.70 -7.39
CA LEU A 20 17.01 14.61 -6.24
C LEU A 20 15.84 15.58 -6.39
N MET A 21 15.61 16.11 -7.59
CA MET A 21 14.47 16.98 -7.86
C MET A 21 13.14 16.26 -7.64
N PHE A 22 13.02 15.01 -8.11
CA PHE A 22 11.83 14.20 -7.88
C PHE A 22 11.53 13.99 -6.39
N TYR A 23 12.55 13.68 -5.58
CA TYR A 23 12.36 13.56 -4.12
C TYR A 23 11.91 14.87 -3.47
N ASN A 24 12.46 16.01 -3.92
CA ASN A 24 12.01 17.31 -3.42
C ASN A 24 10.52 17.56 -3.77
N MET A 25 10.09 17.19 -4.98
CA MET A 25 8.68 17.31 -5.39
C MET A 25 7.77 16.42 -4.54
N LEU A 26 8.19 15.18 -4.23
CA LEU A 26 7.45 14.27 -3.35
C LEU A 26 7.30 14.82 -1.92
N ASP A 27 8.37 15.37 -1.36
CA ASP A 27 8.34 15.94 0.00
C ASP A 27 7.39 17.15 0.07
N LEU A 28 7.41 18.01 -0.96
CA LEU A 28 6.50 19.16 -1.08
C LEU A 28 5.04 18.73 -1.24
N ALA A 29 4.76 17.75 -2.11
CA ALA A 29 3.41 17.23 -2.32
C ALA A 29 2.84 16.56 -1.05
N SER A 30 3.70 15.89 -0.28
CA SER A 30 3.32 15.26 0.99
C SER A 30 2.91 16.29 2.04
N ILE A 31 3.62 17.43 2.13
CA ILE A 31 3.25 18.51 3.04
C ILE A 31 1.97 19.21 2.57
N ALA A 32 1.84 19.49 1.27
CA ALA A 32 0.67 20.15 0.71
C ALA A 32 -0.61 19.33 0.97
N SER A 33 -0.56 18.02 0.69
CA SER A 33 -1.68 17.11 0.94
C SER A 33 -2.00 16.96 2.44
N LEU A 34 -0.99 16.96 3.31
CA LEU A 34 -1.19 16.98 4.76
C LEU A 34 -1.93 18.25 5.22
N VAL A 35 -1.61 19.41 4.66
CA VAL A 35 -2.29 20.68 5.01
C VAL A 35 -3.78 20.60 4.64
N VAL A 36 -4.10 20.08 3.45
CA VAL A 36 -5.49 19.85 3.03
C VAL A 36 -6.20 18.83 3.92
N PHE A 37 -5.52 17.74 4.29
CA PHE A 37 -6.07 16.75 5.20
C PHE A 37 -6.37 17.36 6.59
N ARG A 38 -5.46 18.19 7.11
CA ARG A 38 -5.64 18.87 8.39
C ARG A 38 -6.77 19.89 8.39
N SER A 39 -7.02 20.57 7.27
CA SER A 39 -8.14 21.50 7.17
C SER A 39 -9.50 20.78 7.11
N LYS A 40 -9.54 19.57 6.55
CA LYS A 40 -10.74 18.72 6.52
C LYS A 40 -11.03 18.02 7.85
N PHE A 41 -10.00 17.66 8.62
CA PHE A 41 -10.13 16.93 9.89
C PHE A 41 -9.39 17.65 11.03
N PRO A 42 -9.95 18.76 11.55
CA PRO A 42 -9.32 19.52 12.63
C PRO A 42 -9.25 18.73 13.95
N ASP A 43 -10.31 18.00 14.30
CA ASP A 43 -10.54 17.36 15.62
C ASP A 43 -9.93 15.96 15.75
N SER A 44 -8.85 15.69 15.02
CA SER A 44 -8.19 14.39 15.08
C SER A 44 -7.60 14.14 16.49
N GLN A 45 -7.94 12.98 17.08
CA GLN A 45 -7.45 12.52 18.40
C GLN A 45 -5.93 12.28 18.45
N PHE A 46 -5.23 12.36 17.32
CA PHE A 46 -3.80 12.09 17.24
C PHE A 46 -2.96 13.32 17.53
N SER A 47 -1.89 13.13 18.31
CA SER A 47 -0.77 14.08 18.44
C SER A 47 -0.25 14.49 17.05
N LYS A 48 0.27 15.73 16.93
CA LYS A 48 0.79 16.29 15.67
C LYS A 48 1.75 15.34 14.94
N SER A 49 2.60 14.61 15.68
CA SER A 49 3.54 13.66 15.07
C SER A 49 2.89 12.36 14.62
N ALA A 50 2.02 11.79 15.46
CA ALA A 50 1.32 10.54 15.14
C ALA A 50 0.37 10.72 13.95
N ARG A 51 -0.33 11.87 13.88
CA ARG A 51 -1.22 12.25 12.76
C ARG A 51 -0.48 12.28 11.43
N ARG A 52 0.75 12.81 11.41
CA ARG A 52 1.59 12.87 10.20
C ARG A 52 1.96 11.49 9.70
N ARG A 53 2.48 10.63 10.59
CA ARG A 53 2.87 9.27 10.25
C ARG A 53 1.66 8.44 9.80
N PHE A 54 0.54 8.60 10.49
CA PHE A 54 -0.73 7.97 10.11
C PHE A 54 -1.15 8.38 8.69
N PHE A 55 -1.22 9.68 8.41
CA PHE A 55 -1.58 10.18 7.09
C PHE A 55 -0.66 9.63 5.99
N GLN A 56 0.66 9.62 6.21
CA GLN A 56 1.60 9.08 5.25
C GLN A 56 1.45 7.57 5.02
N LEU A 57 1.17 6.82 6.08
CA LEU A 57 0.89 5.39 5.96
C LEU A 57 -0.37 5.13 5.15
N GLU A 58 -1.43 5.92 5.36
CA GLU A 58 -2.67 5.81 4.59
C GLU A 58 -2.47 6.17 3.12
N VAL A 59 -1.71 7.24 2.82
CA VAL A 59 -1.31 7.58 1.44
C VAL A 59 -0.49 6.44 0.82
N ALA A 60 0.48 5.89 1.55
CA ALA A 60 1.29 4.78 1.07
C ALA A 60 0.45 3.54 0.78
N LYS A 61 -0.48 3.17 1.68
CA LYS A 61 -1.42 2.07 1.46
C LYS A 61 -2.26 2.31 0.21
N GLY A 62 -2.84 3.49 0.04
CA GLY A 62 -3.66 3.83 -1.14
C GLY A 62 -2.90 3.66 -2.47
N LEU A 63 -1.58 3.93 -2.47
CA LEU A 63 -0.72 3.71 -3.64
C LEU A 63 -0.27 2.26 -3.81
N LEU A 64 -0.04 1.55 -2.70
CA LEU A 64 0.54 0.20 -2.69
C LEU A 64 -0.51 -0.89 -2.92
N VAL A 65 -1.70 -0.80 -2.32
CA VAL A 65 -2.78 -1.80 -2.40
C VAL A 65 -3.04 -2.26 -3.84
N PRO A 66 -3.32 -1.39 -4.83
CA PRO A 66 -3.58 -1.84 -6.19
C PRO A 66 -2.36 -2.50 -6.86
N GLN A 67 -1.14 -2.12 -6.45
CA GLN A 67 0.09 -2.74 -6.94
C GLN A 67 0.33 -4.10 -6.28
N MET A 68 -0.02 -4.27 -5.01
CA MET A 68 0.07 -5.52 -4.28
C MET A 68 -0.93 -6.54 -4.82
N GLU A 69 -2.17 -6.12 -5.11
CA GLU A 69 -3.17 -6.96 -5.78
C GLU A 69 -2.70 -7.41 -7.16
N ARG A 70 -2.14 -6.49 -7.98
CA ARG A 70 -1.57 -6.85 -9.29
C ARG A 70 -0.41 -7.84 -9.15
N ARG A 71 0.48 -7.63 -8.17
CA ARG A 71 1.61 -8.54 -7.91
C ARG A 71 1.13 -9.92 -7.44
N ARG A 72 0.04 -10.00 -6.69
CA ARG A 72 -0.56 -11.25 -6.25
C ARG A 72 -1.04 -12.13 -7.40
N MET A 73 -1.38 -11.55 -8.55
CA MET A 73 -1.77 -12.31 -9.75
C MET A 73 -0.60 -13.07 -10.42
N ILE A 74 0.65 -12.81 -10.02
CA ILE A 74 1.83 -13.44 -10.61
C ILE A 74 1.98 -14.88 -10.08
N LYS A 75 1.89 -15.86 -10.99
CA LYS A 75 1.91 -17.30 -10.65
C LYS A 75 3.20 -17.77 -9.97
N HIS A 76 4.34 -17.18 -10.33
CA HIS A 76 5.66 -17.58 -9.82
C HIS A 76 6.15 -16.69 -8.68
N LEU A 77 5.25 -16.01 -7.97
CA LEU A 77 5.62 -15.19 -6.83
C LEU A 77 6.11 -16.09 -5.67
N PRO A 78 7.26 -15.77 -5.05
CA PRO A 78 7.74 -16.50 -3.88
C PRO A 78 6.68 -16.57 -2.78
N ARG A 79 6.48 -17.75 -2.19
CA ARG A 79 5.43 -18.02 -1.20
C ARG A 79 5.45 -17.02 -0.03
N GLN A 80 6.62 -16.67 0.46
CA GLN A 80 6.81 -15.70 1.56
C GLN A 80 6.27 -14.30 1.21
N LEU A 81 6.44 -13.87 -0.04
CA LEU A 81 5.91 -12.59 -0.51
C LEU A 81 4.40 -12.65 -0.69
N ALA A 82 3.88 -13.77 -1.20
CA ALA A 82 2.45 -13.99 -1.36
C ALA A 82 1.73 -13.94 -0.01
N THR A 83 2.21 -14.67 1.00
CA THR A 83 1.62 -14.67 2.36
C THR A 83 1.68 -13.29 3.02
N THR A 84 2.77 -12.56 2.83
CA THR A 84 2.89 -11.19 3.38
C THR A 84 1.90 -10.23 2.71
N ILE A 85 1.69 -10.37 1.40
CA ILE A 85 0.71 -9.55 0.67
C ILE A 85 -0.70 -9.83 1.15
N ASP A 86 -1.07 -11.10 1.38
CA ASP A 86 -2.41 -11.44 1.90
C ASP A 86 -2.64 -10.86 3.29
N LEU A 87 -1.63 -10.97 4.15
CA LEU A 87 -1.68 -10.42 5.51
C LEU A 87 -1.89 -8.91 5.50
N VAL A 88 -1.22 -8.19 4.59
CA VAL A 88 -1.36 -6.72 4.48
C VAL A 88 -2.69 -6.31 3.85
N LEU A 89 -3.27 -7.18 3.01
CA LEU A 89 -4.55 -6.93 2.34
C LEU A 89 -5.76 -7.43 3.15
N ASP A 90 -5.56 -8.02 4.33
CA ASP A 90 -6.59 -8.71 5.13
C ASP A 90 -7.44 -9.67 4.26
N LYS A 91 -6.81 -10.34 3.28
CA LYS A 91 -7.50 -11.37 2.50
C LYS A 91 -7.60 -12.63 3.35
N ASP A 92 -8.80 -12.96 3.81
CA ASP A 92 -9.06 -14.21 4.50
C ASP A 92 -8.58 -15.41 3.65
N PRO A 93 -7.73 -16.30 4.18
CA PRO A 93 -7.15 -17.43 3.43
C PRO A 93 -8.18 -18.47 2.96
N GLU A 94 -9.44 -18.34 3.37
CA GLU A 94 -10.54 -19.27 3.12
C GLU A 94 -11.18 -19.09 1.73
N GLY A 95 -11.07 -17.91 1.11
CA GLY A 95 -11.76 -17.62 -0.16
C GLY A 95 -11.21 -18.37 -1.37
N ASP A 96 -9.88 -18.53 -1.45
CA ASP A 96 -9.23 -19.20 -2.58
C ASP A 96 -9.38 -20.73 -2.49
N THR A 97 -9.41 -21.29 -1.28
CA THR A 97 -9.59 -22.73 -1.03
C THR A 97 -11.01 -23.19 -1.38
N GLN A 98 -12.03 -22.38 -1.06
CA GLN A 98 -13.41 -22.67 -1.40
C GLN A 98 -13.68 -22.54 -2.91
N ALA A 99 -13.07 -21.54 -3.58
CA ALA A 99 -13.18 -21.38 -5.03
C ALA A 99 -12.51 -22.54 -5.81
N GLN A 100 -11.35 -23.03 -5.34
CA GLN A 100 -10.68 -24.17 -5.95
C GLN A 100 -11.44 -25.49 -5.73
N ASN A 101 -12.04 -25.69 -4.54
CA ASN A 101 -12.86 -26.87 -4.25
C ASN A 101 -14.21 -26.86 -4.99
N ALA A 102 -14.81 -25.68 -5.19
CA ALA A 102 -16.02 -25.51 -6.02
C ALA A 102 -15.75 -25.79 -7.51
N ALA A 103 -14.59 -25.38 -8.03
CA ALA A 103 -14.18 -25.69 -9.40
C ALA A 103 -13.86 -27.19 -9.60
N GLN A 104 -13.28 -27.86 -8.60
CA GLN A 104 -13.00 -29.31 -8.67
C GLN A 104 -14.27 -30.17 -8.56
N SER A 105 -15.23 -29.78 -7.72
CA SER A 105 -16.51 -30.49 -7.56
C SER A 105 -17.44 -30.35 -8.78
N THR A 106 -17.43 -29.20 -9.46
CA THR A 106 -18.13 -29.00 -10.74
C THR A 106 -17.50 -29.81 -11.87
N ALA A 107 -16.16 -29.91 -11.93
CA ALA A 107 -15.45 -30.74 -12.91
C ALA A 107 -15.71 -32.25 -12.72
N LEU A 108 -15.80 -32.74 -11.48
CA LEU A 108 -16.13 -34.14 -11.18
C LEU A 108 -17.57 -34.52 -11.52
N ARG A 109 -18.51 -33.56 -11.45
CA ARG A 109 -19.94 -33.77 -11.80
C ARG A 109 -20.15 -33.95 -13.32
N SER A 110 -19.30 -33.34 -14.14
CA SER A 110 -19.35 -33.46 -15.62
C SER A 110 -18.88 -34.83 -16.12
N LYS A 111 -17.95 -35.49 -15.42
CA LYS A 111 -17.37 -36.80 -15.79
C LYS A 111 -18.27 -38.03 -15.52
N ARG A 112 -19.46 -37.84 -14.95
CA ARG A 112 -20.39 -38.92 -14.54
C ARG A 112 -21.59 -39.09 -15.50
N LYS A 113 -21.54 -38.53 -16.71
CA LYS A 113 -22.50 -38.78 -17.79
C LYS A 113 -21.82 -39.49 -18.95
#